data_AF-Q21FL3-F1
#
_entry.id   AF-Q21FL3-F1
#
_cell.length_a   1.000
_cell.length_b   1.000
_cell.length_c   1.000
_cell.angle_alpha   90.00
_cell.angle_beta   90.00
_cell.angle_gamma   90.00
#
_symmetry.space_group_name_H-M   'P 1'
#
loop_
_entity.id
_entity.type
_entity.pdbx_description
1 polymer ?
#
loop_
_entity_poly.entity_id
_entity_poly.type
_entity_poly.pdbx_seq_one_letter_code
_entity_poly.pdbx_strand_id
1 'polypeptide(L)'
;MSEDSVVINCKLKKRSSEKAELLVAQFGNATAAKQVRYEFKNGKFSASVDYLDLVPSAIETLHRELDLLGGENIVSEFWFEQTDDTTYYSLIDDKLEGFSSFKVLQRAKKESGNRVDVSAFNFGKDKTDYTALIRLLIPAKANRTALTDLFKGARGEPDDSLVEIFRASCEGNFKPSAKKCARWCAFDFEGKGERWHGGFTDLIKGVVFVVVQNDYLYIGFDTSHIESLREDLTDYDKERIATARMQNTATVFEHFKGVKEVWMKYRVPAYARENGDATEYYVKTPNEYDDPYVDERSVTSDDDWSGDC
;
A
#
# COMPACT_ATOMS: atom_id res chain seq x y z
N MET A 1 25.95 0.74 13.03
CA MET A 1 26.03 0.07 11.72
C MET A 1 24.65 0.19 11.13
N SER A 2 24.49 0.72 9.92
CA SER A 2 23.18 0.79 9.27
C SER A 2 22.69 -0.61 8.92
N GLU A 3 21.42 -0.89 9.16
CA GLU A 3 20.70 -2.06 8.65
C GLU A 3 19.97 -1.74 7.33
N ASP A 4 20.53 -0.83 6.54
CA ASP A 4 19.96 -0.45 5.24
C ASP A 4 19.89 -1.66 4.32
N SER A 5 18.78 -1.79 3.61
CA SER A 5 18.53 -2.92 2.71
C SER A 5 17.99 -2.45 1.36
N VAL A 6 18.22 -3.26 0.34
CA VAL A 6 17.62 -3.08 -0.98
C VAL A 6 17.01 -4.38 -1.46
N VAL A 7 15.77 -4.29 -1.94
CA VAL A 7 15.09 -5.36 -2.67
C VAL A 7 14.97 -4.96 -4.13
N ILE A 8 15.49 -5.78 -5.03
CA ILE A 8 15.49 -5.57 -6.47
C ILE A 8 14.58 -6.60 -7.11
N ASN A 9 13.63 -6.13 -7.91
CA ASN A 9 12.71 -6.97 -8.66
C ASN A 9 12.79 -6.64 -10.15
N CYS A 10 12.90 -7.66 -11.00
CA CYS A 10 12.77 -7.48 -12.45
C CYS A 10 12.24 -8.74 -13.14
N LYS A 11 11.71 -8.59 -14.35
CA LYS A 11 11.44 -9.72 -15.25
C LYS A 11 12.70 -10.01 -16.03
N LEU A 12 13.09 -11.28 -16.07
CA LEU A 12 14.31 -11.69 -16.74
C LEU A 12 14.13 -13.07 -17.39
N LYS A 13 14.78 -13.27 -18.54
CA LYS A 13 14.81 -14.59 -19.19
C LYS A 13 15.66 -15.54 -18.36
N LYS A 14 15.24 -16.81 -18.23
CA LYS A 14 15.98 -17.84 -17.48
C LYS A 14 17.46 -17.94 -17.86
N ARG A 15 17.78 -17.79 -19.15
CA ARG A 15 19.18 -17.83 -19.65
C ARG A 15 20.08 -16.70 -19.12
N SER A 16 19.50 -15.65 -18.54
CA SER A 16 20.21 -14.50 -18.00
C SER A 16 20.30 -14.55 -16.47
N SER A 17 19.68 -15.52 -15.78
CA SER A 17 19.62 -15.56 -14.31
C SER A 17 21.00 -15.68 -13.67
N GLU A 18 21.84 -16.62 -14.14
CA GLU A 18 23.20 -16.80 -13.61
C GLU A 18 24.04 -15.52 -13.72
N LYS A 19 23.86 -14.75 -14.80
CA LYS A 19 24.54 -13.46 -14.94
C LYS A 19 24.00 -12.42 -13.98
N ALA A 20 22.68 -12.35 -13.81
CA ALA A 20 22.07 -11.44 -12.85
C ALA A 20 22.48 -11.76 -11.40
N GLU A 21 22.61 -13.04 -11.04
CA GLU A 21 23.13 -13.47 -9.74
C GLU A 21 24.55 -12.97 -9.50
N LEU A 22 25.42 -13.09 -10.51
CA LEU A 22 26.79 -12.55 -10.44
C LEU A 22 26.81 -11.03 -10.29
N LEU A 23 25.95 -10.31 -11.03
CA LEU A 23 25.84 -8.85 -10.93
C LEU A 23 25.42 -8.41 -9.53
N VAL A 24 24.41 -9.07 -8.94
CA VAL A 24 23.95 -8.75 -7.58
C VAL A 24 25.02 -9.07 -6.54
N ALA A 25 25.76 -10.18 -6.70
CA ALA A 25 26.88 -10.50 -5.81
C ALA A 25 28.01 -9.46 -5.91
N GLN A 26 28.32 -8.98 -7.12
CA GLN A 26 29.29 -7.89 -7.34
C GLN A 26 28.82 -6.58 -6.72
N PHE A 27 27.54 -6.25 -6.87
CA PHE A 27 26.93 -5.09 -6.22
C PHE A 27 27.03 -5.18 -4.69
N GLY A 28 26.66 -6.32 -4.10
CA GLY A 28 26.77 -6.52 -2.65
C GLY A 28 28.22 -6.36 -2.14
N ASN A 29 29.21 -6.87 -2.88
CA ASN A 29 30.62 -6.64 -2.55
C ASN A 29 31.02 -5.17 -2.63
N ALA A 30 30.53 -4.45 -3.66
CA ALA A 30 30.84 -3.03 -3.87
C ALA A 30 30.21 -2.13 -2.79
N THR A 31 29.06 -2.52 -2.24
CA THR A 31 28.36 -1.80 -1.17
C THR A 31 28.65 -2.35 0.22
N ALA A 32 29.69 -3.19 0.38
CA ALA A 32 30.06 -3.82 1.63
C ALA A 32 28.91 -4.58 2.34
N ALA A 33 27.97 -5.12 1.57
CA ALA A 33 26.82 -5.83 2.09
C ALA A 33 27.22 -7.06 2.90
N LYS A 34 26.55 -7.29 4.03
CA LYS A 34 26.78 -8.51 4.82
C LYS A 34 26.01 -9.70 4.31
N GLN A 35 24.87 -9.46 3.66
CA GLN A 35 24.00 -10.51 3.20
C GLN A 35 23.44 -10.19 1.81
N VAL A 36 23.47 -11.20 0.94
CA VAL A 36 22.89 -11.17 -0.38
C VAL A 36 22.05 -12.44 -0.56
N ARG A 37 20.79 -12.29 -0.94
CA ARG A 37 19.86 -13.38 -1.24
C ARG A 37 19.24 -13.11 -2.61
N TYR A 38 18.91 -14.16 -3.34
CA TYR A 38 18.19 -14.03 -4.60
C TYR A 38 17.29 -15.23 -4.86
N GLU A 39 16.26 -15.00 -5.67
CA GLU A 39 15.34 -16.02 -6.15
C GLU A 39 15.02 -15.78 -7.63
N PHE A 40 14.93 -16.86 -8.41
CA PHE A 40 14.37 -16.81 -9.76
C PHE A 40 13.17 -17.76 -9.87
N LYS A 41 11.98 -17.19 -10.07
CA LYS A 41 10.74 -17.95 -10.12
C LYS A 41 9.82 -17.41 -11.21
N ASN A 42 9.34 -18.30 -12.08
CA ASN A 42 8.38 -17.97 -13.14
C ASN A 42 8.78 -16.77 -14.04
N GLY A 43 10.08 -16.58 -14.31
CA GLY A 43 10.55 -15.46 -15.13
C GLY A 43 10.73 -14.13 -14.37
N LYS A 44 10.52 -14.13 -13.06
CA LYS A 44 10.82 -13.01 -12.16
C LYS A 44 12.12 -13.31 -11.42
N PHE A 45 13.03 -12.34 -11.43
CA PHE A 45 14.23 -12.30 -10.61
C PHE A 45 13.99 -11.35 -9.44
N SER A 46 14.27 -11.81 -8.23
CA SER A 46 14.22 -11.03 -7.00
C SER A 46 15.56 -11.15 -6.27
N ALA A 47 16.09 -10.05 -5.75
CA ALA A 47 17.30 -10.04 -4.95
C ALA A 47 17.13 -9.14 -3.72
N SER A 48 17.60 -9.60 -2.56
CA SER A 48 17.71 -8.82 -1.33
C SER A 48 19.18 -8.64 -1.00
N VAL A 49 19.58 -7.41 -0.71
CA VAL A 49 20.94 -7.07 -0.27
C VAL A 49 20.81 -6.26 1.01
N ASP A 50 21.39 -6.75 2.10
CA ASP A 50 21.16 -6.23 3.45
C ASP A 50 22.48 -5.76 4.07
N TYR A 51 22.39 -4.75 4.94
CA TYR A 51 23.51 -4.13 5.66
C TYR A 51 24.54 -3.52 4.72
N LEU A 52 24.10 -2.58 3.88
CA LEU A 52 24.93 -1.96 2.84
C LEU A 52 25.25 -0.50 3.13
N ASP A 53 26.41 -0.04 2.63
CA ASP A 53 26.71 1.39 2.51
C ASP A 53 26.15 1.89 1.19
N LEU A 54 25.13 2.77 1.24
CA LEU A 54 24.44 3.22 0.04
C LEU A 54 25.38 4.03 -0.86
N VAL A 55 25.59 3.53 -2.07
CA VAL A 55 26.29 4.25 -3.14
C VAL A 55 25.33 4.41 -4.33
N PRO A 56 24.71 5.59 -4.54
CA PRO A 56 23.75 5.81 -5.62
C PRO A 56 24.23 5.37 -7.01
N SER A 57 25.50 5.58 -7.32
CA SER A 57 26.10 5.15 -8.59
C SER A 57 26.20 3.63 -8.75
N ALA A 58 26.31 2.86 -7.66
CA ALA A 58 26.28 1.40 -7.70
C ALA A 58 24.88 0.89 -8.07
N ILE A 59 23.84 1.55 -7.59
CA ILE A 59 22.44 1.24 -7.92
C ILE A 59 22.17 1.50 -9.40
N GLU A 60 22.60 2.66 -9.88
CA GLU A 60 22.46 3.03 -11.28
C GLU A 60 23.20 2.04 -12.19
N THR A 61 24.42 1.65 -11.81
CA THR A 61 25.21 0.64 -12.54
C THR A 61 24.48 -0.69 -12.58
N LEU A 62 23.97 -1.17 -11.44
CA LEU A 62 23.22 -2.43 -11.37
C LEU A 62 21.95 -2.41 -12.24
N HIS A 63 21.18 -1.32 -12.20
CA HIS A 63 20.00 -1.14 -13.05
C HIS A 63 20.36 -1.21 -14.54
N ARG A 64 21.41 -0.51 -14.96
CA ARG A 64 21.89 -0.54 -16.36
C ARG A 64 22.35 -1.92 -16.78
N GLU A 65 23.09 -2.63 -15.94
CA GLU A 65 23.58 -3.97 -16.28
C GLU A 65 22.47 -5.01 -16.34
N LEU A 66 21.46 -4.92 -15.45
CA LEU A 66 20.26 -5.73 -15.52
C LEU A 66 19.43 -5.44 -16.79
N ASP A 67 19.32 -4.17 -17.20
CA ASP A 67 18.67 -3.77 -18.45
C ASP A 67 19.40 -4.36 -19.68
N LEU A 68 20.74 -4.29 -19.70
CA LEU A 68 21.57 -4.90 -20.74
C LEU A 68 21.42 -6.44 -20.83
N LEU A 69 21.03 -7.10 -19.74
CA LEU A 69 20.68 -8.54 -19.74
C LEU A 69 19.28 -8.82 -20.31
N GLY A 70 18.55 -7.79 -20.73
CA GLY A 70 17.17 -7.82 -21.16
C GLY A 70 16.19 -7.85 -19.98
N GLY A 71 16.56 -7.24 -18.86
CA GLY A 71 15.69 -7.06 -17.71
C GLY A 71 14.58 -6.07 -18.03
N GLU A 72 13.34 -6.43 -17.74
CA GLU A 72 12.18 -5.55 -17.90
C GLU A 72 11.61 -5.22 -16.53
N ASN A 73 11.05 -4.01 -16.38
CA ASN A 73 10.39 -3.55 -15.15
C ASN A 73 11.30 -3.64 -13.91
N ILE A 74 12.53 -3.16 -14.04
CA ILE A 74 13.52 -3.16 -12.95
C ILE A 74 13.10 -2.10 -11.92
N VAL A 75 12.82 -2.56 -10.70
CA VAL A 75 12.46 -1.72 -9.56
C VAL A 75 13.33 -2.11 -8.37
N SER A 76 13.86 -1.11 -7.68
CA SER A 76 14.56 -1.31 -6.42
C SER A 76 13.86 -0.56 -5.30
N GLU A 77 13.52 -1.26 -4.24
CA GLU A 77 13.03 -0.67 -3.00
C GLU A 77 14.21 -0.56 -2.04
N PHE A 78 14.54 0.66 -1.59
CA PHE A 78 15.57 0.89 -0.58
C PHE A 78 14.92 1.25 0.73
N TRP A 79 15.36 0.59 1.80
CA TRP A 79 14.97 0.91 3.16
C TRP A 79 16.18 1.46 3.91
N PHE A 80 16.00 2.63 4.52
CA PHE A 80 16.98 3.31 5.34
C PHE A 80 16.54 3.20 6.79
N GLU A 81 17.16 2.31 7.55
CA GLU A 81 16.78 2.02 8.94
C GLU A 81 16.87 3.28 9.82
N GLN A 82 17.88 4.13 9.57
CA GLN A 82 18.14 5.32 10.38
C GLN A 82 17.03 6.36 10.34
N THR A 83 16.25 6.38 9.26
CA THR A 83 15.15 7.35 9.07
C THR A 83 13.79 6.69 8.96
N ASP A 84 13.74 5.36 9.09
CA ASP A 84 12.58 4.53 8.76
C ASP A 84 12.00 4.86 7.36
N ASP A 85 12.87 5.29 6.45
CA ASP A 85 12.45 5.75 5.14
C ASP A 85 12.57 4.63 4.11
N THR A 86 11.46 4.34 3.44
CA THR A 86 11.52 3.60 2.17
C THR A 86 11.49 4.56 0.98
N THR A 87 12.38 4.38 0.02
CA THR A 87 12.33 5.06 -1.29
C THR A 87 12.36 4.04 -2.42
N TYR A 88 11.45 4.19 -3.37
CA TYR A 88 11.36 3.35 -4.56
C TYR A 88 12.19 3.96 -5.67
N TYR A 89 13.06 3.18 -6.29
CA TYR A 89 13.86 3.64 -7.41
C TYR A 89 13.52 2.85 -8.66
N SER A 90 13.44 3.55 -9.78
CA SER A 90 13.31 2.95 -11.11
C SER A 90 14.12 3.74 -12.12
N LEU A 91 14.66 3.05 -13.11
CA LEU A 91 15.39 3.67 -14.21
C LEU A 91 14.38 4.22 -15.24
N ILE A 92 14.40 5.52 -15.48
CA ILE A 92 13.59 6.20 -16.51
C ILE A 92 14.55 6.99 -17.40
N ASP A 93 14.55 6.67 -18.71
CA ASP A 93 15.41 7.32 -19.71
C ASP A 93 16.88 7.42 -19.27
N ASP A 94 17.44 6.28 -18.84
CA ASP A 94 18.83 6.13 -18.34
C ASP A 94 19.16 6.92 -17.06
N LYS A 95 18.14 7.43 -16.35
CA LYS A 95 18.29 8.12 -15.07
C LYS A 95 17.59 7.34 -13.96
N LEU A 96 18.31 7.17 -12.85
CA LEU A 96 17.73 6.59 -11.66
C LEU A 96 16.85 7.63 -10.97
N GLU A 97 15.55 7.42 -10.94
CA GLU A 97 14.59 8.30 -10.28
C GLU A 97 14.07 7.66 -9.00
N GLY A 98 13.99 8.45 -7.92
CA GLY A 98 13.45 8.06 -6.63
C GLY A 98 12.02 8.54 -6.44
N PHE A 99 11.17 7.67 -5.91
CA PHE A 99 9.74 7.89 -5.66
C PHE A 99 9.44 7.57 -4.20
N SER A 100 9.07 8.59 -3.42
CA SER A 100 8.63 8.42 -2.04
C SER A 100 7.12 8.11 -1.93
N SER A 101 6.35 8.33 -3.01
CA SER A 101 4.92 8.06 -3.05
C SER A 101 4.43 7.71 -4.45
N PHE A 102 3.30 7.01 -4.49
CA PHE A 102 2.57 6.62 -5.67
C PHE A 102 2.08 7.84 -6.45
N LYS A 103 1.76 8.94 -5.77
CA LYS A 103 1.41 10.21 -6.42
C LYS A 103 2.57 10.76 -7.25
N VAL A 104 3.79 10.72 -6.72
CA VAL A 104 5.01 11.14 -7.44
C VAL A 104 5.30 10.17 -8.59
N LEU A 105 5.20 8.86 -8.33
CA LEU A 105 5.39 7.83 -9.36
C LEU A 105 4.37 7.92 -10.50
N GLN A 106 3.10 8.22 -10.22
CA GLN A 106 2.07 8.45 -11.25
C GLN A 106 2.36 9.68 -12.10
N ARG A 107 2.86 10.76 -11.49
CA ARG A 107 3.27 11.97 -12.22
C ARG A 107 4.42 11.64 -13.18
N ALA A 108 5.47 11.00 -12.67
CA ALA A 108 6.61 10.57 -13.48
C ALA A 108 6.19 9.60 -14.60
N LYS A 109 5.25 8.68 -14.34
CA LYS A 109 4.69 7.79 -15.35
C LYS A 109 4.00 8.57 -16.50
N LYS A 110 3.25 9.63 -16.17
CA LYS A 110 2.58 10.47 -17.17
C LYS A 110 3.59 11.25 -18.01
N GLU A 111 4.65 11.73 -17.38
CA GLU A 111 5.72 12.52 -18.01
C GLU A 111 6.63 11.65 -18.90
N SER A 112 6.90 10.40 -18.49
CA SER A 112 7.77 9.44 -19.19
C SER A 112 7.06 8.57 -20.23
N GLY A 113 5.78 8.83 -20.54
CA GLY A 113 5.04 8.05 -21.54
C GLY A 113 4.73 6.61 -21.13
N ASN A 114 4.42 6.38 -19.84
CA ASN A 114 4.04 5.09 -19.25
C ASN A 114 5.14 4.02 -19.14
N ARG A 115 6.43 4.39 -19.19
CA ARG A 115 7.54 3.44 -19.04
C ARG A 115 7.70 2.86 -17.63
N VAL A 116 7.07 3.47 -16.62
CA VAL A 116 7.12 3.02 -15.22
C VAL A 116 6.06 1.95 -14.95
N ASP A 117 6.52 0.77 -14.55
CA ASP A 117 5.65 -0.30 -14.07
C ASP A 117 5.25 -0.08 -12.60
N VAL A 118 4.09 0.54 -12.43
CA VAL A 118 3.40 0.74 -11.14
C VAL A 118 3.09 -0.56 -10.39
N SER A 119 3.07 -1.72 -11.07
CA SER A 119 2.70 -3.00 -10.45
C SER A 119 3.79 -3.58 -9.56
N ALA A 120 5.00 -3.03 -9.61
CA ALA A 120 6.11 -3.37 -8.73
C ALA A 120 6.27 -2.38 -7.55
N PHE A 121 5.46 -1.33 -7.48
CA PHE A 121 5.44 -0.42 -6.34
C PHE A 121 4.86 -1.14 -5.12
N ASN A 122 5.50 -1.02 -3.97
CA ASN A 122 4.97 -1.56 -2.72
C ASN A 122 4.08 -0.48 -2.08
N PHE A 123 2.78 -0.62 -2.33
CA PHE A 123 1.77 0.31 -1.85
C PHE A 123 1.69 0.39 -0.33
N GLY A 124 2.16 -0.63 0.40
CA GLY A 124 2.23 -0.63 1.86
C GLY A 124 3.04 0.52 2.44
N LYS A 125 4.16 0.85 1.79
CA LYS A 125 5.08 1.89 2.26
C LYS A 125 4.91 3.23 1.53
N ASP A 126 3.78 3.43 0.86
CA ASP A 126 3.43 4.68 0.17
C ASP A 126 3.43 5.89 1.12
N LYS A 127 4.33 6.86 0.98
CA LYS A 127 4.38 8.03 1.89
C LYS A 127 3.48 9.19 1.46
N THR A 128 2.33 8.91 0.84
CA THR A 128 1.39 10.00 0.55
C THR A 128 0.81 10.52 1.86
N ASP A 129 1.03 11.81 2.13
CA ASP A 129 0.45 12.49 3.29
C ASP A 129 -1.07 12.52 3.22
N TYR A 130 -1.72 12.60 4.38
CA TYR A 130 -3.18 12.61 4.52
C TYR A 130 -3.83 11.51 3.67
N THR A 131 -3.43 10.27 3.88
CA THR A 131 -3.90 9.15 3.07
C THR A 131 -4.37 8.00 3.95
N ALA A 132 -5.55 7.48 3.66
CA ALA A 132 -5.98 6.16 4.11
C ALA A 132 -5.61 5.14 3.04
N LEU A 133 -4.69 4.24 3.36
CA LEU A 133 -4.28 3.12 2.54
C LEU A 133 -4.99 1.85 3.01
N ILE A 134 -5.76 1.23 2.11
CA ILE A 134 -6.50 -0.01 2.37
C ILE A 134 -5.89 -1.11 1.50
N ARG A 135 -5.54 -2.23 2.11
CA ARG A 135 -5.16 -3.48 1.44
C ARG A 135 -6.20 -4.55 1.77
N LEU A 136 -6.73 -5.21 0.74
CA LEU A 136 -7.72 -6.28 0.88
C LEU A 136 -7.16 -7.56 0.27
N LEU A 137 -7.07 -8.65 1.04
CA LEU A 137 -6.80 -9.97 0.49
C LEU A 137 -8.07 -10.54 -0.11
N ILE A 138 -8.09 -10.75 -1.43
CA ILE A 138 -9.25 -11.24 -2.15
C ILE A 138 -8.78 -12.29 -3.17
N PRO A 139 -8.67 -13.58 -2.82
CA PRO A 139 -8.07 -14.59 -3.70
C PRO A 139 -8.81 -14.82 -5.03
N ALA A 140 -10.11 -14.56 -5.08
CA ALA A 140 -10.91 -14.75 -6.28
C ALA A 140 -10.87 -13.53 -7.22
N LYS A 141 -10.32 -13.70 -8.42
CA LYS A 141 -10.23 -12.64 -9.45
C LYS A 141 -11.57 -11.96 -9.76
N ALA A 142 -12.67 -12.70 -9.85
CA ALA A 142 -13.99 -12.13 -10.15
C ALA A 142 -14.45 -11.12 -9.09
N ASN A 143 -14.23 -11.43 -7.80
CA ASN A 143 -14.54 -10.51 -6.70
C ASN A 143 -13.59 -9.30 -6.72
N ARG A 144 -12.28 -9.52 -6.99
CA ARG A 144 -11.31 -8.42 -7.15
C ARG A 144 -11.73 -7.46 -8.26
N THR A 145 -12.14 -7.98 -9.41
CA THR A 145 -12.61 -7.17 -10.55
C THR A 145 -13.85 -6.37 -10.16
N ALA A 146 -14.85 -7.00 -9.54
CA ALA A 146 -16.08 -6.30 -9.13
C ALA A 146 -15.80 -5.13 -8.17
N LEU A 147 -14.95 -5.32 -7.16
CA LEU A 147 -14.58 -4.23 -6.25
C LEU A 147 -13.68 -3.19 -6.94
N THR A 148 -12.78 -3.61 -7.82
CA THR A 148 -11.95 -2.68 -8.61
C THR A 148 -12.83 -1.74 -9.42
N ASP A 149 -13.84 -2.28 -10.10
CA ASP A 149 -14.77 -1.51 -10.93
C ASP A 149 -15.63 -0.57 -10.07
N LEU A 150 -16.11 -1.05 -8.91
CA LEU A 150 -16.85 -0.26 -7.94
C LEU A 150 -16.04 0.98 -7.49
N PHE A 151 -14.81 0.80 -7.01
CA PHE A 151 -13.99 1.92 -6.52
C PHE A 151 -13.45 2.80 -7.65
N LYS A 152 -13.13 2.25 -8.83
CA LYS A 152 -12.74 3.05 -9.99
C LYS A 152 -13.89 3.91 -10.50
N GLY A 153 -15.13 3.40 -10.46
CA GLY A 153 -16.33 4.15 -10.82
C GLY A 153 -16.59 5.36 -9.92
N ALA A 154 -16.03 5.34 -8.69
CA ALA A 154 -16.10 6.46 -7.76
C ALA A 154 -14.96 7.49 -7.92
N ARG A 155 -14.02 7.28 -8.85
CA ARG A 155 -12.95 8.26 -9.11
C ARG A 155 -13.51 9.41 -9.95
N GLY A 156 -13.33 10.62 -9.48
CA GLY A 156 -13.79 11.84 -10.16
C GLY A 156 -13.87 13.00 -9.19
N GLU A 157 -14.38 14.14 -9.65
CA GLU A 157 -14.77 15.24 -8.76
C GLU A 157 -16.03 14.79 -7.99
N PRO A 158 -15.94 14.60 -6.67
CA PRO A 158 -17.02 13.99 -5.91
C PRO A 158 -18.13 15.00 -5.66
N ASP A 159 -19.34 14.67 -6.10
CA ASP A 159 -20.56 15.34 -5.66
C ASP A 159 -21.40 14.41 -4.77
N ASP A 160 -22.41 14.96 -4.10
CA ASP A 160 -23.27 14.18 -3.20
C ASP A 160 -24.04 13.07 -3.94
N SER A 161 -24.24 13.21 -5.26
CA SER A 161 -24.91 12.18 -6.07
C SER A 161 -24.03 10.96 -6.27
N LEU A 162 -22.73 11.15 -6.51
CA LEU A 162 -21.76 10.06 -6.62
C LEU A 162 -21.65 9.27 -5.32
N VAL A 163 -21.69 9.95 -4.17
CA VAL A 163 -21.68 9.31 -2.84
C VAL A 163 -22.90 8.40 -2.67
N GLU A 164 -24.10 8.88 -3.01
CA GLU A 164 -25.33 8.08 -2.89
C GLU A 164 -25.37 6.91 -3.88
N ILE A 165 -24.93 7.13 -5.13
CA ILE A 165 -24.81 6.05 -6.13
C ILE A 165 -23.83 4.97 -5.66
N PHE A 166 -22.69 5.40 -5.10
CA PHE A 166 -21.70 4.47 -4.57
C PHE A 166 -22.25 3.68 -3.38
N ARG A 167 -22.88 4.36 -2.41
CA ARG A 167 -23.54 3.73 -1.25
C ARG A 167 -24.53 2.65 -1.69
N ALA A 168 -25.40 2.97 -2.65
CA ALA A 168 -26.36 2.02 -3.20
C ALA A 168 -25.68 0.84 -3.92
N SER A 169 -24.55 1.09 -4.59
CA SER A 169 -23.79 0.07 -5.34
C SER A 169 -22.96 -0.85 -4.43
N CYS A 170 -22.60 -0.42 -3.22
CA CYS A 170 -21.85 -1.23 -2.26
C CYS A 170 -22.61 -2.49 -1.83
N GLU A 171 -23.92 -2.39 -1.62
CA GLU A 171 -24.74 -3.50 -1.10
C GLU A 171 -24.72 -4.73 -2.01
N GLY A 172 -24.65 -4.51 -3.33
CA GLY A 172 -24.51 -5.59 -4.32
C GLY A 172 -23.21 -6.39 -4.18
N ASN A 173 -22.20 -5.81 -3.56
CA ASN A 173 -20.86 -6.37 -3.39
C ASN A 173 -20.61 -6.94 -1.99
N PHE A 174 -21.56 -6.86 -1.05
CA PHE A 174 -21.40 -7.46 0.27
C PHE A 174 -21.65 -8.97 0.30
N LYS A 175 -20.99 -9.66 1.22
CA LYS A 175 -21.24 -11.07 1.55
C LYS A 175 -22.73 -11.27 1.82
N PRO A 176 -23.35 -12.39 1.42
CA PRO A 176 -24.77 -12.63 1.69
C PRO A 176 -25.15 -12.50 3.18
N SER A 177 -24.24 -12.88 4.08
CA SER A 177 -24.38 -12.74 5.54
C SER A 177 -24.43 -11.28 6.02
N ALA A 178 -23.86 -10.35 5.26
CA ALA A 178 -23.73 -8.94 5.65
C ALA A 178 -24.97 -8.08 5.35
N LYS A 179 -25.84 -8.53 4.43
CA LYS A 179 -26.81 -7.66 3.75
C LYS A 179 -27.82 -6.92 4.65
N LYS A 180 -28.02 -7.36 5.89
CA LYS A 180 -28.92 -6.68 6.84
C LYS A 180 -28.19 -5.74 7.80
N CYS A 181 -26.88 -5.87 7.94
CA CYS A 181 -26.09 -5.27 9.01
C CYS A 181 -24.95 -4.37 8.49
N ALA A 182 -24.66 -4.36 7.19
CA ALA A 182 -23.59 -3.58 6.60
C ALA A 182 -24.10 -2.59 5.54
N ARG A 183 -23.62 -1.35 5.61
CA ARG A 183 -23.78 -0.27 4.63
C ARG A 183 -22.43 0.39 4.42
N TRP A 184 -22.27 1.16 3.34
CA TRP A 184 -21.01 1.88 3.13
C TRP A 184 -20.68 2.75 4.35
N CYS A 185 -19.53 2.42 4.95
CA CYS A 185 -19.03 2.99 6.19
C CYS A 185 -20.07 3.08 7.31
N ALA A 186 -20.95 2.09 7.45
CA ALA A 186 -21.79 1.94 8.64
C ALA A 186 -22.08 0.45 8.89
N PHE A 187 -22.05 0.03 10.16
CA PHE A 187 -22.27 -1.37 10.54
C PHE A 187 -23.16 -1.48 11.80
N ASP A 188 -24.04 -2.48 11.83
CA ASP A 188 -24.89 -2.84 12.98
C ASP A 188 -24.52 -4.27 13.44
N PHE A 189 -23.81 -4.37 14.57
CA PHE A 189 -23.36 -5.64 15.14
C PHE A 189 -24.52 -6.57 15.52
N GLU A 190 -25.67 -6.02 15.92
CA GLU A 190 -26.76 -6.84 16.46
C GLU A 190 -27.88 -7.08 15.45
N GLY A 191 -27.90 -6.37 14.32
CA GLY A 191 -28.97 -6.43 13.33
C GLY A 191 -30.35 -6.09 13.90
N LYS A 192 -30.37 -5.47 15.08
CA LYS A 192 -31.58 -5.08 15.83
C LYS A 192 -32.03 -3.66 15.49
N GLY A 193 -31.30 -2.95 14.62
CA GLY A 193 -31.72 -1.66 14.08
C GLY A 193 -31.63 -0.49 15.06
N GLU A 194 -31.14 -0.70 16.29
CA GLU A 194 -31.16 0.34 17.33
C GLU A 194 -29.91 1.23 17.35
N ARG A 195 -28.74 0.77 16.84
CA ARG A 195 -27.52 1.62 16.73
C ARG A 195 -26.63 1.22 15.55
N TRP A 196 -26.66 1.99 14.47
CA TRP A 196 -25.65 1.92 13.42
C TRP A 196 -24.36 2.61 13.89
N HIS A 197 -23.26 1.88 13.88
CA HIS A 197 -21.94 2.42 14.15
C HIS A 197 -21.35 2.98 12.85
N GLY A 198 -21.15 4.31 12.80
CA GLY A 198 -20.66 5.01 11.62
C GLY A 198 -19.14 4.93 11.48
N GLY A 199 -18.67 4.77 10.25
CA GLY A 199 -17.30 4.98 9.80
C GLY A 199 -17.16 6.29 9.01
N PHE A 200 -16.06 6.44 8.26
CA PHE A 200 -15.78 7.66 7.48
C PHE A 200 -16.45 7.62 6.11
N THR A 201 -17.74 7.97 6.06
CA THR A 201 -18.50 7.89 4.79
C THR A 201 -17.93 8.78 3.67
N ASP A 202 -17.27 9.89 4.03
CA ASP A 202 -16.64 10.83 3.10
C ASP A 202 -15.32 10.32 2.50
N LEU A 203 -14.80 9.15 2.91
CA LEU A 203 -13.61 8.56 2.29
C LEU A 203 -13.77 8.44 0.79
N ILE A 204 -14.97 8.13 0.31
CA ILE A 204 -15.23 7.95 -1.12
C ILE A 204 -14.93 9.20 -1.95
N LYS A 205 -15.01 10.39 -1.34
CA LYS A 205 -14.66 11.67 -1.98
C LYS A 205 -13.16 11.76 -2.28
N GLY A 206 -12.34 10.98 -1.59
CA GLY A 206 -10.89 11.01 -1.68
C GLY A 206 -10.26 9.92 -2.56
N VAL A 207 -10.98 9.13 -3.35
CA VAL A 207 -10.36 7.98 -4.05
C VAL A 207 -9.26 8.42 -5.02
N VAL A 208 -7.99 8.22 -4.63
CA VAL A 208 -6.83 8.61 -5.44
C VAL A 208 -6.36 7.47 -6.34
N PHE A 209 -6.37 6.24 -5.84
CA PHE A 209 -5.95 5.06 -6.60
C PHE A 209 -6.66 3.77 -6.22
N VAL A 210 -6.70 2.86 -7.19
CA VAL A 210 -7.23 1.50 -7.06
C VAL A 210 -6.34 0.58 -7.89
N VAL A 211 -5.56 -0.28 -7.23
CA VAL A 211 -4.54 -1.11 -7.88
C VAL A 211 -4.69 -2.56 -7.43
N VAL A 212 -4.64 -3.50 -8.38
CA VAL A 212 -4.59 -4.93 -8.09
C VAL A 212 -3.14 -5.39 -8.22
N GLN A 213 -2.65 -6.10 -7.21
CA GLN A 213 -1.34 -6.73 -7.21
C GLN A 213 -1.48 -8.12 -6.59
N ASN A 214 -1.15 -9.16 -7.34
CA ASN A 214 -1.37 -10.56 -6.96
C ASN A 214 -2.84 -10.82 -6.57
N ASP A 215 -3.07 -11.30 -5.35
CA ASP A 215 -4.39 -11.55 -4.76
C ASP A 215 -4.91 -10.39 -3.91
N TYR A 216 -4.21 -9.25 -3.94
CA TYR A 216 -4.55 -8.06 -3.17
C TYR A 216 -5.19 -6.98 -4.04
N LEU A 217 -6.10 -6.24 -3.42
CA LEU A 217 -6.61 -4.97 -3.92
C LEU A 217 -6.14 -3.86 -2.98
N TYR A 218 -5.44 -2.88 -3.53
CA TYR A 218 -4.99 -1.68 -2.84
C TYR A 218 -5.85 -0.49 -3.24
N ILE A 219 -6.32 0.25 -2.25
CA ILE A 219 -7.14 1.45 -2.43
C ILE A 219 -6.53 2.57 -1.60
N GLY A 220 -6.29 3.71 -2.23
CA GLY A 220 -5.85 4.92 -1.55
C GLY A 220 -6.95 5.95 -1.53
N PHE A 221 -7.19 6.55 -0.37
CA PHE A 221 -8.05 7.71 -0.23
C PHE A 221 -7.26 8.90 0.32
N ASP A 222 -7.32 10.04 -0.36
CA ASP A 222 -6.96 11.33 0.22
C ASP A 222 -7.93 11.63 1.38
N THR A 223 -7.38 11.91 2.56
CA THR A 223 -8.13 12.21 3.78
C THR A 223 -7.96 13.67 4.20
N SER A 224 -7.33 14.51 3.38
CA SER A 224 -7.09 15.93 3.67
C SER A 224 -8.36 16.79 3.79
N HIS A 225 -9.53 16.24 3.44
CA HIS A 225 -10.83 16.86 3.65
C HIS A 225 -11.56 16.35 4.90
N ILE A 226 -11.07 15.30 5.56
CA ILE A 226 -11.71 14.69 6.74
C ILE A 226 -11.11 15.30 8.00
N GLU A 227 -11.77 16.32 8.54
CA GLU A 227 -11.29 17.11 9.69
C GLU A 227 -10.84 16.26 10.89
N SER A 228 -11.63 15.25 11.26
CA SER A 228 -11.32 14.34 12.37
C SER A 228 -10.10 13.44 12.16
N LEU A 229 -9.49 13.45 10.96
CA LEU A 229 -8.24 12.75 10.64
C LEU A 229 -7.07 13.72 10.41
N ARG A 230 -7.32 15.04 10.47
CA ARG A 230 -6.31 16.08 10.20
C ARG A 230 -5.78 16.75 11.45
N GLU A 231 -6.61 16.90 12.47
CA GLU A 231 -6.21 17.53 13.71
C GLU A 231 -5.30 16.61 14.50
N ASP A 232 -4.28 17.16 15.17
CA ASP A 232 -3.59 16.44 16.23
C ASP A 232 -4.66 16.08 17.27
N LEU A 233 -5.04 14.80 17.32
CA LEU A 233 -6.08 14.26 18.18
C LEU A 233 -5.59 14.24 19.64
N THR A 234 -5.31 15.42 20.18
CA THR A 234 -4.84 15.64 21.55
C THR A 234 -5.97 15.54 22.58
N ASP A 235 -7.23 15.57 22.11
CA ASP A 235 -8.42 15.34 22.90
C ASP A 235 -8.81 13.86 22.85
N TYR A 236 -8.76 13.20 24.01
CA TYR A 236 -9.09 11.79 24.20
C TYR A 236 -10.45 11.40 23.62
N ASP A 237 -11.46 12.28 23.72
CA ASP A 237 -12.79 11.96 23.19
C ASP A 237 -12.82 12.03 21.66
N LYS A 238 -12.07 12.96 21.04
CA LYS A 238 -11.94 13.03 19.59
C LYS A 238 -11.18 11.82 19.04
N GLU A 239 -10.10 11.43 19.70
CA GLU A 239 -9.31 10.25 19.34
C GLU A 239 -10.18 8.99 19.39
N ARG A 240 -10.87 8.74 20.51
CA ARG A 240 -11.76 7.58 20.66
C ARG A 240 -12.84 7.51 19.58
N ILE A 241 -13.43 8.65 19.20
CA ILE A 241 -14.43 8.72 18.13
C ILE A 241 -13.80 8.40 16.77
N ALA A 242 -12.61 8.93 16.47
CA ALA A 242 -11.89 8.66 15.24
C ALA A 242 -11.52 7.17 15.13
N THR A 243 -10.94 6.60 16.18
CA THR A 243 -10.59 5.17 16.29
C THR A 243 -11.80 4.27 16.07
N ALA A 244 -12.94 4.56 16.70
CA ALA A 244 -14.18 3.81 16.49
C ALA A 244 -14.66 3.89 15.02
N ARG A 245 -14.55 5.08 14.39
CA ARG A 245 -14.87 5.24 12.96
C ARG A 245 -13.92 4.47 12.05
N MET A 246 -12.63 4.39 12.39
CA MET A 246 -11.66 3.57 11.65
C MET A 246 -12.04 2.08 11.72
N GLN A 247 -12.37 1.57 12.90
CA GLN A 247 -12.82 0.18 13.10
C GLN A 247 -14.05 -0.12 12.26
N ASN A 248 -15.10 0.70 12.38
CA ASN A 248 -16.33 0.49 11.63
C ASN A 248 -16.09 0.52 10.12
N THR A 249 -15.17 1.38 9.66
CA THR A 249 -14.78 1.43 8.25
C THR A 249 -14.12 0.11 7.81
N ALA A 250 -13.16 -0.40 8.58
CA ALA A 250 -12.50 -1.67 8.31
C ALA A 250 -13.49 -2.85 8.34
N THR A 251 -14.41 -2.88 9.30
CA THR A 251 -15.49 -3.88 9.39
C THR A 251 -16.33 -3.91 8.11
N VAL A 252 -16.72 -2.75 7.58
CA VAL A 252 -17.48 -2.70 6.32
C VAL A 252 -16.67 -3.28 5.15
N PHE A 253 -15.36 -3.02 5.09
CA PHE A 253 -14.49 -3.62 4.06
C PHE A 253 -14.43 -5.15 4.17
N GLU A 254 -14.35 -5.69 5.38
CA GLU A 254 -14.34 -7.13 5.63
C GLU A 254 -15.61 -7.82 5.10
N HIS A 255 -16.72 -7.09 5.10
CA HIS A 255 -18.01 -7.59 4.65
C HIS A 255 -18.18 -7.60 3.13
N PHE A 256 -17.21 -7.12 2.33
CA PHE A 256 -17.24 -7.31 0.88
C PHE A 256 -17.02 -8.78 0.47
N LYS A 257 -17.66 -9.20 -0.62
CA LYS A 257 -17.55 -10.56 -1.17
C LYS A 257 -16.09 -10.89 -1.48
N GLY A 258 -15.65 -12.03 -0.96
CA GLY A 258 -14.32 -12.56 -1.25
C GLY A 258 -13.18 -11.92 -0.47
N VAL A 259 -13.42 -10.87 0.32
CA VAL A 259 -12.43 -10.32 1.26
C VAL A 259 -12.18 -11.33 2.37
N LYS A 260 -10.91 -11.68 2.55
CA LYS A 260 -10.40 -12.58 3.59
C LYS A 260 -9.74 -11.82 4.72
N GLU A 261 -8.96 -10.80 4.38
CA GLU A 261 -8.24 -9.97 5.35
C GLU A 261 -8.27 -8.51 4.89
N VAL A 262 -8.31 -7.59 5.87
CA VAL A 262 -8.32 -6.14 5.67
C VAL A 262 -7.16 -5.57 6.49
N TRP A 263 -6.34 -4.76 5.82
CA TRP A 263 -5.40 -3.87 6.48
C TRP A 263 -5.72 -2.44 6.09
N MET A 264 -5.70 -1.54 7.07
CA MET A 264 -5.93 -0.12 6.88
C MET A 264 -4.88 0.67 7.62
N LYS A 265 -4.20 1.58 6.92
CA LYS A 265 -3.20 2.51 7.47
C LYS A 265 -3.66 3.94 7.19
N TYR A 266 -3.77 4.75 8.24
CA TYR A 266 -4.08 6.17 8.13
C TYR A 266 -2.81 6.97 8.37
N ARG A 267 -2.36 7.69 7.33
CA ARG A 267 -1.14 8.49 7.36
C ARG A 267 -1.42 9.94 7.66
N VAL A 268 -0.69 10.47 8.64
CA VAL A 268 -0.62 11.87 9.03
C VAL A 268 0.39 12.63 8.14
N PRO A 269 0.40 13.97 8.08
CA PRO A 269 1.33 14.73 7.25
C PRO A 269 2.79 14.55 7.66
N ALA A 270 3.73 14.76 6.72
CA ALA A 270 5.16 14.56 6.94
C ALA A 270 5.71 15.30 8.17
N TYR A 271 5.34 16.57 8.35
CA TYR A 271 5.79 17.36 9.50
C TYR A 271 5.38 16.74 10.85
N ALA A 272 4.21 16.11 10.92
CA ALA A 272 3.72 15.51 12.16
C ALA A 272 4.41 14.17 12.46
N ARG A 273 4.81 13.44 11.41
CA ARG A 273 5.65 12.22 11.53
C ARG A 273 7.07 12.57 11.99
N GLU A 274 7.69 13.56 11.35
CA GLU A 274 9.07 13.97 11.61
C GLU A 274 9.27 14.55 13.02
N ASN A 275 8.25 15.19 13.59
CA ASN A 275 8.30 15.74 14.95
C ASN A 275 7.90 14.72 16.04
N GLY A 276 7.43 13.52 15.66
CA GLY A 276 6.95 12.52 16.61
C GLY A 276 5.63 12.91 17.32
N ASP A 277 4.94 13.93 16.81
CA ASP A 277 3.78 14.57 17.44
C ASP A 277 2.45 13.91 17.04
N ALA A 278 2.44 13.00 16.06
CA ALA A 278 1.23 12.34 15.58
C ALA A 278 1.37 10.83 15.41
N THR A 279 0.30 10.12 15.78
CA THR A 279 0.18 8.66 15.67
C THR A 279 -0.42 8.29 14.32
N GLU A 280 0.25 7.43 13.55
CA GLU A 280 -0.40 6.73 12.43
C GLU A 280 -1.26 5.58 12.98
N TYR A 281 -2.49 5.45 12.47
CA TYR A 281 -3.42 4.44 12.94
C TYR A 281 -3.46 3.23 12.01
N TYR A 282 -3.51 2.05 12.62
CA TYR A 282 -3.51 0.77 11.94
C TYR A 282 -4.70 -0.07 12.38
N VAL A 283 -5.43 -0.61 11.40
CA VAL A 283 -6.51 -1.56 11.65
C VAL A 283 -6.25 -2.82 10.85
N LYS A 284 -6.20 -3.95 11.55
CA LYS A 284 -6.18 -5.29 10.97
C LYS A 284 -7.37 -6.05 11.52
N THR A 285 -8.25 -6.52 10.63
CA THR A 285 -9.36 -7.41 11.02
C THR A 285 -8.81 -8.84 11.06
N PRO A 286 -8.81 -9.55 12.20
CA PRO A 286 -8.43 -10.96 12.20
C PRO A 286 -9.52 -11.81 11.53
N ASN A 287 -9.20 -13.05 11.15
CA ASN A 287 -10.12 -13.97 10.48
C ASN A 287 -11.42 -14.18 11.27
N GLU A 288 -12.59 -13.88 10.67
CA GLU A 288 -14.01 -14.28 10.93
C GLU A 288 -14.54 -14.43 12.39
N TYR A 289 -13.72 -14.35 13.44
CA TYR A 289 -14.07 -14.68 14.83
C TYR A 289 -13.51 -13.74 15.90
N ASP A 290 -12.66 -12.79 15.53
CA ASP A 290 -12.14 -11.79 16.46
C ASP A 290 -12.71 -10.41 16.15
N ASP A 291 -13.03 -9.66 17.20
CA ASP A 291 -13.46 -8.26 17.05
C ASP A 291 -12.35 -7.42 16.40
N PRO A 292 -12.69 -6.49 15.49
CA PRO A 292 -11.72 -5.60 14.88
C PRO A 292 -11.06 -4.72 15.96
N TYR A 293 -9.75 -4.88 16.15
CA TYR A 293 -8.96 -4.08 17.09
C TYR A 293 -8.18 -3.00 16.32
N VAL A 294 -8.16 -1.78 16.87
CA VAL A 294 -7.18 -0.76 16.44
C VAL A 294 -6.02 -0.89 17.40
N ASP A 295 -4.85 -1.21 16.87
CA ASP A 295 -3.64 -1.12 17.65
C ASP A 295 -3.08 0.30 17.51
N GLU A 296 -3.02 1.02 18.63
CA GLU A 296 -2.56 2.41 18.65
C GLU A 296 -1.06 2.51 18.46
N ARG A 297 -0.26 1.45 18.64
CA ARG A 297 1.18 1.47 18.31
C ARG A 297 1.69 0.07 17.97
N SER A 298 2.50 0.01 16.93
CA SER A 298 3.33 -1.11 16.48
C SER A 298 2.66 -2.25 15.70
N VAL A 299 2.48 -2.01 14.40
CA VAL A 299 3.30 -2.85 13.52
C VAL A 299 4.64 -2.15 13.48
N THR A 300 5.60 -2.63 14.27
CA THR A 300 6.97 -2.09 14.35
C THR A 300 7.79 -2.33 13.09
N SER A 301 7.21 -2.90 12.03
CA SER A 301 7.86 -2.91 10.73
C SER A 301 6.86 -2.92 9.60
N ASP A 302 7.15 -2.13 8.56
CA ASP A 302 6.44 -2.20 7.28
C ASP A 302 6.51 -3.62 6.63
N ASP A 303 7.14 -4.61 7.28
CA ASP A 303 7.29 -5.99 6.82
C ASP A 303 5.96 -6.77 6.78
N ASP A 304 5.01 -6.48 7.68
CA ASP A 304 3.66 -7.10 7.61
C ASP A 304 2.84 -6.59 6.41
N TRP A 305 3.24 -5.44 5.84
CA TRP A 305 2.62 -4.82 4.68
C TRP A 305 3.20 -5.31 3.34
N SER A 306 4.44 -5.81 3.34
CA SER A 306 4.97 -6.59 2.23
C SER A 306 4.34 -7.98 2.27
N GLY A 307 3.21 -8.15 1.58
CA GLY A 307 2.84 -9.50 1.18
C GLY A 307 4.03 -10.09 0.43
N ASP A 308 4.64 -11.12 0.99
CA ASP A 308 5.82 -11.79 0.43
C ASP A 308 5.73 -11.84 -1.10
N CYS A 309 6.66 -11.15 -1.73
CA CYS A 309 6.77 -10.94 -3.17
C CYS A 309 7.38 -12.14 -3.91
#